data_AF-A0A7W1S8G8-F1
#
_entry.id   AF-A0A7W1S8G8-F1
#
_cell.length_a   1.000
_cell.length_b   1.000
_cell.length_c   1.000
_cell.angle_alpha   90.00
_cell.angle_beta   90.00
_cell.angle_gamma   90.00
#
_symmetry.space_group_name_H-M   'P 1'
#
loop_
_entity.id
_entity.type
_entity.pdbx_description
1 polymer ?
#
loop_
_entity_poly.entity_id
_entity_poly.type
_entity_poly.pdbx_seq_one_letter_code
_entity_poly.pdbx_strand_id
1 'polypeptide(L)'
;MEKKQQPSDWLEARRLRAWELHQRGWSQRRIATELGVTQGAVSHWLKRVRKGGVNGLQSRPTGGRRAALTDEQFGQLPTMLQQGARAFGFEDNKWTTSRIAVVLKRSFGVAYHPAHISRLLKKHYPEWRDQKKD
;
A
#
# COMPACT_ATOMS: atom_id res chain seq x y z
N MET A 1 -7.63 -31.46 10.33
CA MET A 1 -6.76 -30.50 11.03
C MET A 1 -7.12 -29.10 10.54
N GLU A 2 -7.92 -28.36 11.29
CA GLU A 2 -8.37 -27.01 10.93
C GLU A 2 -7.22 -26.02 11.18
N LYS A 3 -6.71 -25.38 10.12
CA LYS A 3 -5.66 -24.36 10.25
C LYS A 3 -6.26 -23.15 10.99
N LYS A 4 -5.83 -22.90 12.24
CA LYS A 4 -6.15 -21.65 12.95
C LYS A 4 -5.51 -20.49 12.19
N GLN A 5 -6.30 -19.77 11.38
CA GLN A 5 -5.86 -18.54 10.75
C GLN A 5 -5.70 -17.49 11.84
N GLN A 6 -4.47 -17.03 12.06
CA GLN A 6 -4.19 -15.92 12.96
C GLN A 6 -4.55 -14.61 12.24
N PRO A 7 -5.30 -13.69 12.86
CA PRO A 7 -5.67 -12.43 12.25
C PRO A 7 -4.44 -11.58 11.93
N SER A 8 -4.40 -10.94 10.75
CA SER A 8 -3.26 -10.10 10.36
C SER A 8 -3.23 -8.73 11.06
N ASP A 9 -4.38 -8.27 11.55
CA ASP A 9 -4.51 -7.06 12.37
C ASP A 9 -5.66 -7.17 13.38
N TRP A 10 -5.73 -6.23 14.30
CA TRP A 10 -6.74 -6.21 15.36
C TRP A 10 -8.18 -5.99 14.84
N LEU A 11 -8.36 -5.35 13.68
CA LEU A 11 -9.66 -5.18 13.06
C LEU A 11 -10.19 -6.52 12.55
N GLU A 12 -9.32 -7.31 11.94
CA GLU A 12 -9.60 -8.68 11.53
C GLU A 12 -9.92 -9.55 12.74
N ALA A 13 -9.11 -9.49 13.80
CA ALA A 13 -9.35 -10.24 15.03
C ALA A 13 -10.75 -9.96 15.60
N ARG A 14 -11.16 -8.68 15.61
CA ARG A 14 -12.49 -8.27 16.09
C ARG A 14 -13.63 -8.76 15.20
N ARG A 15 -13.44 -8.82 13.88
CA ARG A 15 -14.42 -9.41 12.95
C ARG A 15 -14.55 -10.91 13.16
N LEU A 16 -13.43 -11.62 13.29
CA LEU A 16 -13.42 -13.06 13.59
C LEU A 16 -14.09 -13.35 14.93
N ARG A 17 -13.84 -12.52 15.95
CA ARG A 17 -14.51 -12.64 17.26
C ARG A 17 -16.02 -12.47 17.16
N ALA A 18 -16.50 -11.53 16.33
CA ALA A 18 -17.93 -11.36 16.08
C ALA A 18 -18.56 -12.63 15.46
N TRP A 19 -17.85 -13.28 14.55
CA TRP A 19 -18.27 -14.54 13.96
C TRP A 19 -18.31 -15.68 14.98
N GLU A 20 -17.29 -15.82 15.83
CA GLU A 20 -17.28 -16.81 16.92
C GLU A 20 -18.48 -16.64 17.87
N LEU A 21 -18.75 -15.40 18.30
CA LEU A 21 -19.89 -15.12 19.19
C LEU A 21 -21.23 -15.42 18.52
N HIS A 22 -21.35 -15.14 17.22
CA HIS A 22 -22.54 -15.49 16.46
C HIS A 22 -22.74 -17.00 16.38
N GLN A 23 -21.69 -17.79 16.15
CA GLN A 23 -21.77 -19.27 16.16
C GLN A 23 -22.16 -19.82 17.54
N ARG A 24 -21.85 -19.10 18.62
CA ARG A 24 -22.31 -19.41 19.98
C ARG A 24 -23.77 -18.97 20.26
N GLY A 25 -24.50 -18.54 19.23
CA GLY A 25 -25.91 -18.14 19.33
C GLY A 25 -26.15 -16.72 19.85
N TRP A 26 -25.11 -15.88 19.96
CA TRP A 26 -25.32 -14.51 20.44
C TRP A 26 -26.05 -13.66 19.41
N SER A 27 -26.96 -12.80 19.89
CA SER A 27 -27.65 -11.84 19.03
C SER A 27 -26.68 -10.76 18.54
N GLN A 28 -26.94 -10.22 17.33
CA GLN A 28 -26.09 -9.17 16.76
C GLN A 28 -25.98 -7.94 17.67
N ARG A 29 -27.07 -7.60 18.38
CA ARG A 29 -27.09 -6.50 19.37
C ARG A 29 -26.11 -6.77 20.52
N ARG A 30 -26.12 -7.98 21.09
CA ARG A 30 -25.21 -8.34 22.19
C ARG A 30 -23.75 -8.35 21.71
N ILE A 31 -23.49 -8.89 20.53
CA ILE A 31 -22.16 -8.88 19.91
C ILE A 31 -21.65 -7.46 19.69
N ALA A 32 -22.52 -6.57 19.22
CA ALA A 32 -22.18 -5.17 18.97
C ALA A 32 -21.76 -4.45 20.26
N THR A 33 -22.52 -4.63 21.35
CA THR A 33 -22.17 -4.12 22.68
C THR A 33 -20.83 -4.68 23.17
N GLU A 34 -20.64 -5.99 23.11
CA GLU A 34 -19.42 -6.67 23.56
C GLU A 34 -18.16 -6.17 22.83
N LEU A 35 -18.25 -5.91 21.53
CA LEU A 35 -17.11 -5.55 20.69
C LEU A 35 -16.94 -4.04 20.47
N GLY A 36 -17.80 -3.23 21.10
CA GLY A 36 -17.78 -1.77 20.95
C GLY A 36 -18.02 -1.30 19.51
N VAL A 37 -18.96 -1.93 18.79
CA VAL A 37 -19.29 -1.59 17.40
C VAL A 37 -20.80 -1.43 17.22
N THR A 38 -21.24 -0.97 16.04
CA THR A 38 -22.67 -0.89 15.73
C THR A 38 -23.24 -2.25 15.32
N GLN A 39 -24.54 -2.47 15.56
CA GLN A 39 -25.23 -3.67 15.07
C GLN A 39 -25.14 -3.81 13.54
N GLY A 40 -25.15 -2.68 12.81
CA GLY A 40 -24.97 -2.66 11.36
C GLY A 40 -23.60 -3.21 10.91
N ALA A 41 -22.53 -2.92 11.65
CA ALA A 41 -21.21 -3.49 11.38
C ALA A 41 -21.21 -5.02 11.51
N VAL A 42 -21.81 -5.53 12.60
CA VAL A 42 -21.95 -6.98 12.82
C VAL A 42 -22.78 -7.62 11.71
N SER A 43 -23.92 -7.04 11.36
CA SER A 43 -24.76 -7.51 10.25
C SER A 43 -23.99 -7.58 8.93
N HIS A 44 -23.20 -6.55 8.62
CA HIS A 44 -22.38 -6.51 7.42
C HIS A 44 -21.31 -7.62 7.40
N TRP A 45 -20.63 -7.86 8.52
CA TRP A 45 -19.64 -8.94 8.63
C TRP A 45 -20.27 -10.32 8.44
N LEU A 46 -21.42 -10.58 9.09
CA LEU A 46 -22.15 -11.84 8.91
C LEU A 46 -22.64 -12.03 7.47
N LYS A 47 -23.08 -10.95 6.81
CA LYS A 47 -23.42 -10.98 5.37
C LYS A 47 -22.23 -11.35 4.50
N ARG A 48 -21.01 -10.86 4.82
CA ARG A 48 -19.77 -11.25 4.11
C ARG A 48 -19.45 -12.73 4.32
N VAL A 49 -19.61 -13.25 5.54
CA VAL A 49 -19.43 -14.68 5.83
C VAL A 49 -20.42 -15.54 5.05
N ARG A 50 -21.70 -15.15 5.01
CA ARG A 50 -22.73 -15.87 4.23
C ARG A 50 -22.43 -15.92 2.73
N LYS A 51 -21.79 -14.89 2.18
CA LYS A 51 -21.47 -14.81 0.75
C LYS A 51 -20.19 -15.52 0.34
N GLY A 52 -19.18 -15.60 1.22
CA GLY A 52 -17.83 -16.02 0.84
C GLY A 52 -17.05 -16.76 1.94
N GLY A 53 -17.75 -17.27 2.96
CA GLY A 53 -17.14 -17.94 4.11
C GLY A 53 -16.38 -16.99 5.04
N VAL A 54 -15.73 -17.58 6.05
CA VAL A 54 -14.99 -16.85 7.09
C VAL A 54 -13.83 -16.02 6.52
N ASN A 55 -13.24 -16.46 5.41
CA ASN A 55 -12.22 -15.71 4.67
C ASN A 55 -12.72 -14.32 4.24
N GLY A 56 -14.04 -14.13 4.12
CA GLY A 56 -14.64 -12.82 3.88
C GLY A 56 -14.38 -11.80 5.00
N LEU A 57 -13.91 -12.20 6.18
CA LEU A 57 -13.56 -11.31 7.30
C LEU A 57 -12.10 -10.89 7.34
N GLN A 58 -11.24 -11.55 6.55
CA GLN A 58 -9.82 -11.24 6.48
C GLN A 58 -9.62 -9.76 6.11
N SER A 59 -8.63 -9.14 6.73
CA SER A 59 -8.16 -7.85 6.29
C SER A 59 -7.59 -8.00 4.88
N ARG A 60 -8.11 -7.20 3.96
CA ARG A 60 -7.53 -7.06 2.63
C ARG A 60 -6.77 -5.75 2.64
N PRO A 61 -5.50 -5.73 2.24
CA PRO A 61 -4.82 -4.48 1.95
C PRO A 61 -5.72 -3.71 0.98
N THR A 62 -6.24 -2.56 1.41
CA THR A 62 -6.87 -1.62 0.47
C THR A 62 -5.78 -1.27 -0.53
N GLY A 63 -5.92 -1.76 -1.77
CA GLY A 63 -4.99 -1.43 -2.83
C GLY A 63 -4.91 0.08 -2.91
N GLY A 64 -3.77 0.65 -2.48
CA GLY A 64 -3.54 2.09 -2.58
C GLY A 64 -3.67 2.54 -4.02
N ARG A 65 -3.70 3.86 -4.24
CA ARG A 65 -3.63 4.42 -5.59
C ARG A 65 -2.49 3.73 -6.33
N ARG A 66 -2.78 3.14 -7.50
CA ARG A 66 -1.75 2.53 -8.35
C ARG A 66 -0.61 3.54 -8.53
N ALA A 67 0.62 3.09 -8.39
CA ALA A 67 1.77 3.93 -8.64
C ALA A 67 1.63 4.55 -10.04
N ALA A 68 1.95 5.84 -10.17
CA ALA A 68 1.81 6.53 -11.44
C ALA A 68 2.81 6.04 -12.49
N LEU A 69 3.95 5.49 -12.06
CA LEU A 69 4.82 4.66 -12.90
C LEU A 69 4.50 3.18 -12.71
N THR A 70 4.56 2.44 -13.81
CA THR A 70 4.64 0.99 -13.80
C THR A 70 6.01 0.52 -13.29
N ASP A 71 6.11 -0.72 -12.83
CA ASP A 71 7.38 -1.30 -12.40
C ASP A 71 8.41 -1.33 -13.55
N GLU A 72 7.96 -1.52 -14.78
CA GLU A 72 8.81 -1.47 -15.99
C GLU A 72 9.38 -0.07 -16.23
N GLN A 73 8.54 0.97 -16.19
CA GLN A 73 9.01 2.35 -16.35
C GLN A 73 9.95 2.77 -15.23
N PHE A 74 9.68 2.32 -14.00
CA PHE A 74 10.58 2.55 -12.88
C PHE A 74 11.90 1.79 -13.03
N GLY A 75 11.86 0.58 -13.59
CA GLY A 75 13.04 -0.24 -13.92
C GLY A 75 13.98 0.37 -14.96
N GLN A 76 13.53 1.37 -15.73
CA GLN A 76 14.40 2.12 -16.66
C GLN A 76 15.24 3.20 -15.97
N LEU A 77 14.92 3.54 -14.71
CA LEU A 77 15.58 4.60 -13.96
C LEU A 77 17.10 4.39 -13.83
N PRO A 78 17.64 3.18 -13.55
CA PRO A 78 19.09 2.97 -13.47
C PRO A 78 19.82 3.31 -14.76
N THR A 79 19.26 2.92 -15.91
CA THR A 79 19.83 3.23 -17.23
C THR A 79 19.83 4.74 -17.49
N MET A 80 18.74 5.44 -17.13
CA MET A 80 18.69 6.91 -17.23
C MET A 80 19.73 7.57 -16.31
N LEU A 81 19.90 7.08 -15.08
CA LEU A 81 20.89 7.62 -14.16
C LEU A 81 22.32 7.41 -14.67
N GLN A 82 22.62 6.26 -15.30
CA GLN A 82 23.91 5.93 -15.89
C GLN A 82 24.28 6.82 -17.08
N GLN A 83 23.31 7.27 -17.89
CA GLN A 83 23.55 8.21 -18.99
C GLN A 83 24.05 9.58 -18.50
N GLY A 84 23.85 9.90 -17.22
CA GLY A 84 24.24 11.15 -16.61
C GLY A 84 23.25 12.29 -16.86
N ALA A 85 23.15 13.21 -15.91
CA ALA A 85 22.16 14.29 -15.98
C ALA A 85 22.37 15.22 -17.20
N ARG A 86 23.59 15.36 -17.73
CA ARG A 86 23.83 16.15 -18.95
C ARG A 86 23.10 15.61 -20.18
N ALA A 87 22.94 14.30 -20.30
CA ALA A 87 22.19 13.69 -21.40
C ALA A 87 20.71 14.13 -21.42
N PHE A 88 20.20 14.63 -20.29
CA PHE A 88 18.84 15.13 -20.14
C PHE A 88 18.75 16.67 -20.10
N GLY A 89 19.84 17.36 -20.47
CA GLY A 89 19.89 18.81 -20.59
C GLY A 89 20.18 19.57 -19.29
N PHE A 90 20.79 18.93 -18.29
CA PHE A 90 21.28 19.61 -17.10
C PHE A 90 22.75 20.06 -17.28
N GLU A 91 23.16 21.09 -16.54
CA GLU A 91 24.49 21.73 -16.67
C GLU A 91 25.65 20.81 -16.19
N ASP A 92 25.36 19.92 -15.26
CA ASP A 92 26.31 18.99 -14.66
C ASP A 92 25.69 17.58 -14.57
N ASN A 93 26.51 16.58 -14.22
CA ASN A 93 26.09 15.18 -14.16
C ASN A 93 25.48 14.76 -12.80
N LYS A 94 25.25 15.69 -11.88
CA LYS A 94 24.70 15.39 -10.55
C LYS A 94 23.22 15.04 -10.63
N TRP A 95 22.83 13.94 -10.01
CA TRP A 95 21.43 13.55 -9.90
C TRP A 95 20.84 13.97 -8.56
N THR A 96 19.81 14.82 -8.62
CA THR A 96 18.97 15.15 -7.48
C THR A 96 17.56 14.63 -7.68
N THR A 97 16.82 14.43 -6.60
CA THR A 97 15.40 14.01 -6.68
C THR A 97 14.55 14.96 -7.53
N SER A 98 14.86 16.25 -7.52
CA SER A 98 14.20 17.26 -8.38
C SER A 98 14.51 17.06 -9.86
N ARG A 99 15.78 16.76 -10.22
CA ARG A 99 16.16 16.49 -11.61
C ARG A 99 15.55 15.19 -12.11
N ILE A 100 15.50 14.16 -11.26
CA ILE A 100 14.80 12.91 -11.56
C ILE A 100 13.30 13.18 -11.79
N ALA A 101 12.66 14.05 -11.00
CA ALA A 101 11.26 14.42 -11.22
C ALA A 101 11.01 15.02 -12.61
N VAL A 102 11.91 15.90 -13.05
CA VAL A 102 11.84 16.53 -14.37
C VAL A 102 11.98 15.48 -15.47
N VAL A 103 12.94 14.56 -15.34
CA VAL A 103 13.15 13.49 -16.33
C VAL A 103 11.97 12.54 -16.38
N LEU A 104 11.44 12.08 -15.24
CA LEU A 104 10.25 11.22 -15.20
C LEU A 104 9.03 11.90 -15.82
N LYS A 105 8.87 13.21 -15.61
CA LYS A 105 7.80 13.99 -16.24
C LYS A 105 7.98 14.07 -17.76
N ARG A 106 9.21 14.29 -18.24
CA ARG A 106 9.52 14.39 -19.68
C ARG A 106 9.40 13.04 -20.39
N SER A 107 9.91 11.96 -19.79
CA SER A 107 9.97 10.63 -20.42
C SER A 107 8.65 9.87 -20.34
N PHE A 108 7.88 10.05 -19.27
CA PHE A 108 6.68 9.24 -19.01
C PHE A 108 5.40 10.05 -18.76
N GLY A 109 5.47 11.39 -18.78
CA GLY A 109 4.33 12.26 -18.43
C GLY A 109 3.95 12.23 -16.94
N VAL A 110 4.74 11.56 -16.09
CA VAL A 110 4.42 11.36 -14.67
C VAL A 110 5.07 12.45 -13.82
N ALA A 111 4.24 13.26 -13.16
CA ALA A 111 4.70 14.26 -12.21
C ALA A 111 4.75 13.68 -10.78
N TYR A 112 5.95 13.58 -10.22
CA TYR A 112 6.15 13.29 -8.80
C TYR A 112 6.71 14.50 -8.06
N HIS A 113 6.29 14.66 -6.82
CA HIS A 113 6.98 15.55 -5.88
C HIS A 113 8.37 14.95 -5.53
N PRO A 114 9.45 15.74 -5.42
CA PRO A 114 10.80 15.23 -5.13
C PRO A 114 10.88 14.34 -3.87
N ALA A 115 10.12 14.71 -2.82
CA ALA A 115 10.02 13.88 -1.61
C ALA A 115 9.41 12.49 -1.86
N HIS A 116 8.49 12.36 -2.83
CA HIS A 116 7.94 11.07 -3.25
C HIS A 116 9.05 10.24 -3.92
N ILE A 117 9.80 10.84 -4.83
CA ILE A 117 10.92 10.19 -5.52
C ILE A 117 11.97 9.70 -4.52
N SER A 118 12.31 10.50 -3.51
CA SER A 118 13.21 10.07 -2.43
C SER A 118 12.73 8.79 -1.74
N ARG A 119 11.43 8.68 -1.45
CA ARG A 119 10.85 7.46 -0.85
C ARG A 119 10.89 6.26 -1.80
N LEU A 120 10.62 6.48 -3.09
CA LEU A 120 10.69 5.43 -4.10
C LEU A 120 12.12 4.92 -4.29
N LEU A 121 13.09 5.83 -4.38
CA LEU A 121 14.51 5.49 -4.47
C LEU A 121 14.96 4.71 -3.25
N LYS A 122 14.65 5.15 -2.03
CA LYS A 122 14.98 4.39 -0.80
C LYS A 122 14.38 2.98 -0.77
N LYS A 123 13.17 2.81 -1.34
CA LYS A 123 12.48 1.53 -1.35
C LYS A 123 13.07 0.55 -2.36
N HIS A 124 13.48 1.03 -3.53
CA HIS A 124 13.87 0.18 -4.66
C HIS A 124 15.39 0.17 -4.96
N TYR A 125 16.10 1.21 -4.52
CA TYR A 125 17.55 1.42 -4.69
C TYR A 125 18.14 1.92 -3.35
N PRO A 126 18.20 1.08 -2.31
CA PRO A 126 18.62 1.48 -0.96
C PRO A 126 20.05 2.05 -0.91
N GLU A 127 20.90 1.70 -1.87
CA GLU A 127 22.25 2.23 -2.06
C GLU A 127 22.29 3.65 -2.66
N TRP A 128 21.19 4.12 -3.24
CA TRP A 128 21.15 5.42 -3.91
C TRP A 128 21.28 6.56 -2.90
N ARG A 129 22.16 7.53 -3.21
CA ARG A 129 22.35 8.75 -2.43
C ARG A 129 22.12 9.98 -3.30
N ASP A 130 21.39 10.95 -2.73
CA ASP A 130 21.11 12.24 -3.36
C ASP A 130 22.41 13.03 -3.50
N GLN A 131 22.76 13.40 -4.72
CA GLN A 131 23.99 14.12 -5.05
C GLN A 131 23.75 15.63 -4.91
N LYS A 132 23.23 16.04 -3.75
CA LYS A 132 22.86 17.44 -3.48
C LYS A 132 24.02 18.38 -3.76
N LYS A 133 23.69 19.56 -4.27
CA LYS A 133 24.61 20.69 -4.40
C LYS A 133 24.96 21.21 -3.00
N ASP A 134 26.23 21.58 -2.79
CA ASP A 134 26.65 22.49 -1.71
C ASP A 134 25.99 23.87 -1.88
#